data_AF-A0A5K1FTS2-F1
#
_entry.id   AF-A0A5K1FTS2-F1
#
_cell.length_a   1.000
_cell.length_b   1.000
_cell.length_c   1.000
_cell.angle_alpha   90.00
_cell.angle_beta   90.00
_cell.angle_gamma   90.00
#
_symmetry.space_group_name_H-M   'P 1'
#
loop_
_entity.id
_entity.type
_entity.pdbx_description
1 polymer ?
#
loop_
_entity_poly.entity_id
_entity_poly.type
_entity_poly.pdbx_seq_one_letter_code
_entity_poly.pdbx_strand_id
1 'polypeptide(L)' 'CDIYSFGVILWEITTLQQPWAGMNPMQVVGAVGFQNRRLEIPNGVDSAIAEIITKCWET' A
#
# COMPACT_ATOMS: atom_id res chain seq x y z
N CYS A 1 2.86 5.23 -11.55
CA CYS A 1 3.58 5.97 -10.49
C CYS A 1 2.63 6.73 -9.57
N ASP A 2 1.91 7.77 -10.04
CA ASP A 2 1.12 8.62 -9.13
C ASP A 2 -0.08 7.89 -8.49
N ILE A 3 -0.73 7.01 -9.25
CA ILE A 3 -1.87 6.21 -8.77
C ILE A 3 -1.43 5.21 -7.68
N TYR A 4 -0.27 4.57 -7.84
CA TYR A 4 0.28 3.68 -6.82
C TYR A 4 0.55 4.44 -5.51
N SER A 5 1.21 5.59 -5.61
CA SER A 5 1.51 6.46 -4.47
C SER A 5 0.22 6.91 -3.77
N PHE A 6 -0.83 7.24 -4.53
CA PHE A 6 -2.14 7.55 -3.97
C PHE A 6 -2.74 6.37 -3.19
N GLY A 7 -2.65 5.14 -3.71
CA GLY A 7 -3.08 3.93 -2.99
C GLY A 7 -2.33 3.72 -1.66
N VAL A 8 -1.02 4.01 -1.63
CA VAL A 8 -0.22 3.96 -0.40
C VAL A 8 -0.66 5.02 0.62
N ILE A 9 -0.94 6.25 0.19
CA ILE A 9 -1.44 7.32 1.07
C ILE A 9 -2.83 6.96 1.61
N LEU A 10 -3.71 6.43 0.78
CA LEU A 10 -5.05 6.02 1.20
C LEU A 10 -4.99 4.87 2.22
N TRP A 11 -4.05 3.93 2.05
CA TRP A 11 -3.76 2.89 3.04
C TRP A 11 -3.25 3.47 4.37
N GLU A 12 -2.34 4.44 4.34
CA GLU A 12 -1.82 5.10 5.56
C GLU A 12 -2.93 5.83 6.32
N ILE A 13 -3.81 6.55 5.63
CA ILE A 13 -4.93 7.28 6.26
C ILE A 13 -5.94 6.32 6.90
N THR A 14 -6.24 5.21 6.22
CA THR A 14 -7.26 4.25 6.69
C THR A 14 -6.77 3.38 7.84
N THR A 15 -5.49 3.05 7.85
CA THR A 15 -4.88 2.20 8.89
C THR A 15 -4.27 3.01 10.03
N LEU A 16 -3.97 4.29 9.81
CA LEU A 16 -3.18 5.16 10.68
C LEU A 16 -1.79 4.57 11.02
N GLN A 17 -1.23 3.78 10.10
CA GLN A 17 0.06 3.12 10.26
C GLN A 17 1.06 3.63 9.23
N GLN A 18 2.34 3.62 9.60
CA GLN A 18 3.41 3.95 8.67
C GLN A 18 3.54 2.84 7.61
N PRO A 19 3.49 3.16 6.31
CA PRO A 19 3.67 2.17 5.26
C PRO A 19 5.07 1.57 5.31
N TRP A 20 5.14 0.24 5.17
CA TRP A 20 6.39 -0.53 5.19
C TRP A 20 7.24 -0.30 6.45
N ALA A 21 6.59 -0.09 7.60
CA ALA A 21 7.26 0.10 8.88
C ALA A 21 8.33 -0.99 9.15
N GLY A 22 9.51 -0.56 9.59
CA GLY A 22 10.65 -1.45 9.85
C GLY A 22 11.49 -1.83 8.63
N MET A 23 11.12 -1.38 7.42
CA MET A 23 11.94 -1.55 6.22
C MET A 23 12.72 -0.27 5.89
N ASN A 24 13.95 -0.42 5.42
CA ASN A 24 14.72 0.69 4.85
C ASN A 24 14.34 0.93 3.37
N PRO A 25 14.71 2.09 2.78
CA PRO A 25 14.30 2.42 1.41
C PRO A 25 14.71 1.38 0.36
N MET A 26 15.90 0.79 0.45
CA MET A 26 16.36 -0.23 -0.49
C MET A 26 15.54 -1.53 -0.38
N GLN A 27 15.14 -1.90 0.84
CA GLN A 27 14.26 -3.05 1.06
C GLN A 27 12.85 -2.80 0.49
N VAL A 28 12.32 -1.58 0.58
CA VAL A 28 11.03 -1.21 -0.01
C VAL A 28 11.09 -1.29 -1.53
N VAL A 29 12.16 -0.78 -2.15
CA VAL A 29 12.39 -0.92 -3.60
C VAL A 29 12.44 -2.40 -4.00
N GLY A 30 13.14 -3.23 -3.23
CA GLY A 30 13.15 -4.70 -3.36
C GLY A 30 11.75 -5.31 -3.37
N ALA A 31 10.99 -5.04 -2.30
CA ALA A 31 9.68 -5.65 -2.08
C ALA A 31 8.63 -5.19 -3.10
N VAL A 32 8.57 -3.89 -3.40
CA VAL A 32 7.57 -3.34 -4.32
C VAL A 32 7.96 -3.57 -5.77
N GLY A 33 9.19 -3.21 -6.14
CA GLY A 33 9.64 -3.20 -7.53
C GLY A 33 9.99 -4.57 -8.10
N PHE A 34 10.47 -5.51 -7.26
CA PHE A 34 10.94 -6.81 -7.74
C PHE A 34 10.10 -7.98 -7.23
N GLN A 35 9.55 -7.90 -6.02
CA GLN A 35 8.73 -8.98 -5.44
C GLN A 35 7.23 -8.75 -5.63
N ASN A 36 6.83 -7.62 -6.21
CA ASN A 36 5.43 -7.21 -6.37
C ASN A 36 4.61 -7.27 -5.07
N ARG A 37 5.26 -7.08 -3.91
CA ARG A 37 4.60 -7.08 -2.60
C ARG A 37 3.69 -5.85 -2.50
N ARG A 38 2.58 -5.98 -1.78
CA ARG A 38 1.64 -4.91 -1.42
C ARG A 38 1.42 -4.87 0.09
N LEU A 39 0.95 -3.73 0.59
CA LEU A 39 0.62 -3.57 2.00
C LEU A 39 -0.63 -4.40 2.31
N GLU A 40 -0.66 -5.02 3.49
CA GLU A 40 -1.82 -5.80 3.92
C GLU A 40 -2.97 -4.86 4.27
N ILE A 41 -4.17 -5.12 3.75
CA ILE A 41 -5.38 -4.34 4.06
C ILE A 41 -6.12 -5.08 5.20
N PRO A 42 -6.22 -4.50 6.41
CA PRO A 42 -6.91 -5.16 7.51
C PRO A 42 -8.42 -5.32 7.24
N ASN A 43 -9.03 -6.38 7.76
CA ASN A 43 -10.47 -6.67 7.60
C ASN A 43 -11.42 -5.59 8.17
N GLY A 44 -10.89 -4.62 8.94
CA GLY A 44 -11.66 -3.50 9.48
C GLY A 44 -11.79 -2.30 8.53
N VAL A 45 -11.09 -2.30 7.40
CA VAL A 45 -11.19 -1.24 6.39
C VAL A 45 -12.49 -1.45 5.59
N ASP A 46 -13.21 -0.35 5.34
CA ASP A 46 -14.41 -0.37 4.50
C ASP A 46 -14.13 -1.02 3.13
N SER A 47 -15.01 -1.90 2.69
CA SER A 47 -14.80 -2.71 1.49
C SER A 47 -14.63 -1.87 0.21
N ALA A 48 -15.35 -0.75 0.10
CA ALA A 48 -15.23 0.13 -1.06
C ALA A 48 -13.86 0.82 -1.07
N ILE A 49 -13.35 1.20 0.10
CA ILE A 49 -12.01 1.79 0.22
C ILE A 49 -10.92 0.76 -0.05
N ALA A 50 -11.06 -0.47 0.48
CA ALA A 50 -10.13 -1.56 0.21
C ALA A 50 -10.04 -1.88 -1.31
N GLU A 51 -11.18 -1.85 -2.01
CA GLU A 51 -11.23 -2.05 -3.46
C GLU A 51 -10.48 -0.93 -4.21
N ILE A 52 -10.66 0.34 -3.83
CA ILE A 52 -9.95 1.47 -4.43
C ILE A 52 -8.44 1.33 -4.22
N ILE A 53 -8.00 1.06 -2.98
CA ILE A 53 -6.58 0.86 -2.64
C ILE A 53 -5.99 -0.25 -3.53
N THR A 54 -6.69 -1.37 -3.65
CA THR A 54 -6.24 -2.52 -4.45
C THR A 54 -6.09 -2.15 -5.92
N LYS A 55 -7.10 -1.50 -6.53
CA LYS A 55 -7.04 -1.04 -7.92
C LYS A 55 -5.90 -0.07 -8.17
N CYS A 56 -5.61 0.83 -7.22
CA CYS A 56 -4.48 1.75 -7.33
C CYS A 56 -3.13 1.04 -7.42
N TRP A 57 -3.02 -0.18 -6.89
CA TRP A 57 -1.80 -0.97 -6.84
C TRP A 57 -1.61 -1.94 -8.01
N GLU A 58 -2.62 -2.08 -8.87
CA GLU A 58 -2.61 -2.87 -10.11
C GLU A 58 -2.06 -2.08 -11.32
N THR A 59 -1.85 -0.77 -11.16
CA THR A 59 -1.38 0.15 -12.21
C THR A 59 0.13 0.30 -12.21
#